data_AF-A0A1F2X1S8-F1
#
_entry.id   AF-A0A1F2X1S8-F1
#
_cell.length_a   1.000
_cell.length_b   1.000
_cell.length_c   1.000
_cell.angle_alpha   90.00
_cell.angle_beta   90.00
_cell.angle_gamma   90.00
#
_symmetry.space_group_name_H-M   'P 1'
#
loop_
_entity.id
_entity.type
_entity.pdbx_description
1 polymer ?
#
loop_
_entity_poly.entity_id
_entity_poly.type
_entity_poly.pdbx_seq_one_letter_code
_entity_poly.pdbx_strand_id
1 'polypeptide(L)'
;MLLCEYAKNNITAAVILIGSDDRINKYRHPIPTDKKINKIVMIAPAIRKWGIHVPMARMIYFGKKIPGEIRGKYEAACQIEANIFKNCIPNNKFSDIFEMQKFLYNNLGFTNEWKKHFQGGLTGYFINDPTKYNDKDAFIKKNQTFNW
;
A
#
# COMPACT_ATOMS: atom_id res chain seq x y z
N MET A 1 -10.57 -20.55 -2.04
CA MET A 1 -10.68 -19.29 -2.83
C MET A 1 -10.73 -18.12 -1.85
N LEU A 2 -9.97 -17.04 -2.07
CA LEU A 2 -9.78 -15.94 -1.08
C LEU A 2 -11.10 -15.34 -0.57
N LEU A 3 -12.05 -15.09 -1.46
CA LEU A 3 -13.39 -14.59 -1.09
C LEU A 3 -14.18 -15.57 -0.22
N CYS A 4 -14.04 -16.88 -0.43
CA CYS A 4 -14.67 -17.87 0.43
C CYS A 4 -14.10 -17.83 1.85
N GLU A 5 -12.79 -17.64 2.01
CA GLU A 5 -12.19 -17.52 3.35
C GLU A 5 -12.67 -16.26 4.08
N TYR A 6 -12.83 -15.14 3.37
CA TYR A 6 -13.44 -13.95 3.96
C TYR A 6 -14.91 -14.19 4.33
N ALA A 7 -15.70 -14.80 3.45
CA ALA A 7 -17.11 -15.10 3.70
C ALA A 7 -17.29 -16.01 4.93
N LYS A 8 -16.48 -17.06 5.08
CA LYS A 8 -16.47 -17.94 6.27
C LYS A 8 -16.26 -17.18 7.58
N ASN A 9 -15.57 -16.05 7.54
CA ASN A 9 -15.26 -15.21 8.70
C ASN A 9 -16.17 -13.99 8.86
N ASN A 10 -17.26 -13.93 8.07
CA ASN A 10 -18.17 -12.77 7.99
C ASN A 10 -17.43 -11.47 7.64
N ILE A 11 -16.51 -11.55 6.67
CA ILE A 11 -15.73 -10.45 6.13
C ILE A 11 -16.11 -10.26 4.65
N THR A 12 -16.30 -9.01 4.24
CA THR A 12 -16.51 -8.65 2.83
C THR A 12 -15.22 -8.09 2.25
N ALA A 13 -14.90 -8.37 0.99
CA ALA A 13 -13.85 -7.63 0.29
C ALA A 13 -14.47 -6.48 -0.52
N ALA A 14 -14.11 -5.24 -0.19
CA ALA A 14 -14.49 -4.06 -0.97
C ALA A 14 -13.63 -3.91 -2.22
N VAL A 15 -12.37 -4.34 -2.15
CA VAL A 15 -11.41 -4.34 -3.26
C VAL A 15 -10.62 -5.64 -3.24
N ILE A 16 -10.40 -6.23 -4.43
CA ILE A 16 -9.46 -7.34 -4.63
C ILE A 16 -8.53 -6.99 -5.77
N LEU A 17 -7.26 -6.75 -5.46
CA LEU A 17 -6.20 -6.59 -6.46
C LEU A 17 -5.25 -7.77 -6.33
N ILE A 18 -5.11 -8.54 -7.41
CA ILE A 18 -4.19 -9.67 -7.49
C ILE A 18 -3.51 -9.63 -8.86
N GLY A 19 -2.18 -9.43 -8.83
CA GLY A 19 -1.34 -9.40 -10.01
C GLY A 19 -0.16 -10.35 -9.84
N SER A 20 0.25 -10.98 -10.94
CA SER A 20 1.41 -11.87 -10.97
C SER A 20 2.43 -11.44 -11.99
N ASP A 21 3.71 -11.62 -11.69
CA ASP A 21 4.84 -11.43 -12.60
C ASP A 21 4.83 -10.06 -13.30
N ASP A 22 4.88 -10.02 -14.62
CA ASP A 22 4.93 -8.81 -15.45
C ASP A 22 3.77 -7.84 -15.17
N ARG A 23 2.60 -8.37 -14.76
CA ARG A 23 1.42 -7.55 -14.45
C ARG A 23 1.65 -6.61 -13.27
N ILE A 24 2.49 -6.98 -12.31
CA ILE A 24 2.81 -6.12 -11.15
C ILE A 24 3.54 -4.85 -11.60
N ASN A 25 4.39 -4.94 -12.63
CA ASN A 25 5.10 -3.79 -13.17
C ASN A 25 4.23 -2.94 -14.12
N LYS A 26 3.27 -3.57 -14.81
CA LYS A 26 2.39 -2.89 -15.78
C LYS A 26 1.24 -2.14 -15.14
N TYR A 27 0.72 -2.62 -14.01
CA TYR A 27 -0.51 -2.09 -13.40
C TYR A 27 -0.32 -1.85 -11.91
N ARG A 28 -0.70 -0.66 -11.44
CA ARG A 28 -0.78 -0.35 -9.99
C ARG A 28 -1.98 -0.99 -9.32
N HIS A 29 -3.06 -1.19 -10.07
CA HIS A 29 -4.26 -1.89 -9.63
C HIS A 29 -4.55 -3.13 -10.50
N PRO A 30 -3.73 -4.18 -10.43
CA PRO A 30 -3.97 -5.38 -11.21
C PRO A 30 -5.18 -6.15 -10.67
N ILE A 31 -6.25 -6.25 -11.44
CA ILE A 31 -7.39 -7.12 -11.13
C ILE A 31 -7.03 -8.60 -11.34
N PRO A 32 -7.62 -9.56 -10.60
CA PRO A 32 -7.38 -10.99 -10.81
C PRO A 32 -7.70 -11.44 -12.25
N THR A 33 -6.92 -12.38 -12.77
CA THR A 33 -7.15 -13.03 -14.08
C THR A 33 -6.77 -14.50 -14.00
N ASP A 34 -7.05 -15.28 -15.04
CA ASP A 34 -6.66 -16.70 -15.13
C ASP A 34 -5.18 -16.95 -15.42
N LYS A 35 -4.36 -15.89 -15.42
CA LYS A 35 -2.91 -16.00 -15.66
C LYS A 35 -2.28 -16.82 -14.53
N LYS A 36 -1.61 -17.92 -14.89
CA LYS A 36 -0.79 -18.70 -13.94
C LYS A 36 0.35 -17.86 -13.36
N ILE A 37 0.58 -18.00 -12.06
CA ILE A 37 1.69 -17.38 -11.34
C ILE A 37 2.97 -18.15 -11.67
N ASN A 38 4.04 -17.45 -12.06
CA ASN A 38 5.34 -18.07 -12.31
C ASN A 38 6.30 -17.88 -11.13
N LYS A 39 6.62 -16.63 -10.77
CA LYS A 39 7.64 -16.30 -9.76
C LYS A 39 7.14 -15.38 -8.66
N ILE A 40 6.23 -14.45 -8.96
CA ILE A 40 5.81 -13.47 -7.96
C ILE A 40 4.33 -13.15 -8.06
N VAL A 41 3.69 -12.96 -6.92
CA VAL A 41 2.30 -12.50 -6.82
C VAL A 41 2.21 -11.35 -5.82
N MET A 42 1.43 -10.34 -6.16
CA MET A 42 0.96 -9.29 -5.26
C MET A 42 -0.51 -9.54 -4.94
N ILE A 43 -0.84 -9.49 -3.66
CA ILE A 43 -2.20 -9.65 -3.14
C ILE A 43 -2.49 -8.40 -2.31
N ALA A 44 -3.38 -7.55 -2.81
CA ALA A 44 -3.73 -6.28 -2.19
C ALA A 44 -5.26 -6.12 -2.04
N PRO A 45 -5.87 -6.76 -1.02
CA PRO A 45 -7.28 -6.60 -0.73
C PRO A 45 -7.54 -5.35 0.12
N ALA A 46 -8.74 -4.79 -0.01
CA ALA A 46 -9.36 -3.99 1.04
C ALA A 46 -10.54 -4.77 1.60
N ILE A 47 -10.33 -5.39 2.77
CA ILE A 47 -11.39 -6.13 3.46
C ILE A 47 -12.19 -5.19 4.35
N ARG A 48 -13.43 -5.56 4.64
CA ARG A 48 -14.36 -4.79 5.46
C ARG A 48 -15.11 -5.69 6.42
N LYS A 49 -15.14 -5.30 7.70
CA LYS A 49 -16.00 -5.89 8.74
C LYS A 49 -16.58 -4.78 9.61
N TRP A 50 -17.89 -4.85 9.87
CA TRP A 50 -18.62 -3.83 10.66
C TRP A 50 -18.45 -2.39 10.13
N GLY A 51 -18.28 -2.24 8.81
CA GLY A 51 -18.06 -0.95 8.17
C GLY A 51 -16.60 -0.46 8.15
N ILE A 52 -15.69 -1.06 8.92
CA ILE A 52 -14.28 -0.68 8.97
C ILE A 52 -13.50 -1.41 7.87
N HIS A 53 -12.76 -0.65 7.06
CA HIS A 53 -11.87 -1.15 6.02
C HIS A 53 -10.47 -1.40 6.56
N VAL A 54 -9.85 -2.47 6.06
CA VAL A 54 -8.45 -2.80 6.29
C VAL A 54 -7.81 -3.07 4.93
N PRO A 55 -7.33 -2.02 4.23
CA PRO A 55 -6.50 -2.17 3.05
C PRO A 55 -5.14 -2.72 3.47
N MET A 56 -4.63 -3.69 2.70
CA MET A 56 -3.30 -4.26 2.92
C MET A 56 -2.72 -4.69 1.59
N ALA A 57 -1.39 -4.72 1.48
CA ALA A 57 -0.70 -5.32 0.35
C ALA A 57 0.40 -6.27 0.85
N ARG A 58 0.50 -7.45 0.21
CA ARG A 58 1.59 -8.40 0.41
C ARG A 58 2.08 -8.92 -0.93
N MET A 59 3.38 -9.18 -1.01
CA MET A 59 4.01 -9.79 -2.17
C MET A 59 4.68 -11.10 -1.76
N ILE A 60 4.56 -12.13 -2.59
CA ILE A 60 5.11 -13.46 -2.35
C ILE A 60 5.95 -13.87 -3.56
N TYR A 61 7.20 -14.27 -3.33
CA TYR A 61 8.12 -14.72 -4.36
C TYR A 61 8.39 -16.24 -4.23
N PHE A 62 8.13 -16.99 -5.31
CA PHE A 62 8.22 -18.46 -5.39
C PHE A 62 9.57 -18.93 -5.98
N GLY A 63 10.68 -18.48 -5.40
CA GLY A 63 12.00 -18.93 -5.83
C GLY A 63 12.99 -19.01 -4.67
N LYS A 64 14.04 -19.82 -4.83
CA LYS A 64 15.05 -20.04 -3.79
C LYS A 64 15.84 -18.78 -3.42
N LYS A 65 15.98 -17.84 -4.36
CA LYS A 65 16.69 -16.57 -4.18
C LYS A 65 15.87 -15.43 -4.80
N ILE A 66 15.67 -14.36 -4.03
CA ILE A 66 15.01 -13.14 -4.48
C ILE A 66 15.98 -12.35 -5.40
N PRO A 67 15.58 -11.96 -6.62
CA PRO A 67 16.37 -11.11 -7.50
C PRO A 67 16.74 -9.78 -6.82
N GLY A 68 17.95 -9.28 -7.08
CA GLY A 68 18.45 -8.04 -6.47
C GLY A 68 17.55 -6.83 -6.72
N GLU A 69 16.96 -6.73 -7.92
CA GLU A 69 16.02 -5.65 -8.26
C GLU A 69 14.75 -5.68 -7.39
N ILE A 70 14.16 -6.86 -7.19
CA ILE A 70 12.95 -7.02 -6.36
C ILE A 70 13.28 -6.73 -4.90
N ARG A 71 14.43 -7.22 -4.43
CA ARG A 71 14.91 -6.96 -3.08
C ARG A 71 15.14 -5.47 -2.84
N GLY A 72 15.80 -4.77 -3.76
CA GLY A 72 16.05 -3.32 -3.65
C GLY A 72 14.75 -2.50 -3.63
N LYS A 73 13.77 -2.84 -4.48
CA LYS A 73 12.43 -2.22 -4.45
C LYS A 73 11.72 -2.44 -3.11
N TYR A 74 11.77 -3.66 -2.58
CA TYR A 74 11.17 -4.01 -1.29
C TYR A 74 11.83 -3.26 -0.13
N GLU A 75 13.16 -3.25 -0.08
CA GLU A 75 13.93 -2.54 0.96
C GLU A 75 13.66 -1.04 0.93
N ALA A 76 13.56 -0.43 -0.27
CA ALA A 76 13.20 0.98 -0.41
C ALA A 76 11.77 1.26 0.08
N ALA A 77 10.80 0.42 -0.26
CA ALA A 77 9.43 0.55 0.24
C ALA A 77 9.37 0.46 1.78
N CYS A 78 10.05 -0.52 2.37
CA CYS A 78 10.13 -0.66 3.83
C CYS A 78 10.81 0.55 4.50
N GLN A 79 11.85 1.12 3.90
CA GLN A 79 12.49 2.32 4.44
C GLN A 79 11.56 3.54 4.41
N ILE A 80 10.80 3.72 3.32
CA ILE A 80 9.80 4.79 3.22
C ILE A 80 8.71 4.58 4.27
N GLU A 81 8.14 3.38 4.35
CA GLU A 81 7.08 3.01 5.32
C GLU A 81 7.53 3.22 6.77
N ALA A 82 8.74 2.78 7.13
CA ALA A 82 9.28 2.98 8.47
C ALA A 82 9.39 4.47 8.84
N ASN A 83 9.81 5.32 7.89
CA ASN A 83 9.87 6.76 8.11
C ASN A 83 8.48 7.40 8.19
N ILE A 84 7.50 6.90 7.44
CA ILE A 84 6.10 7.31 7.59
C ILE A 84 5.60 6.98 9.00
N PHE A 85 5.78 5.75 9.49
CA PHE A 85 5.32 5.36 10.83
C PHE A 85 5.99 6.16 11.93
N LYS A 86 7.28 6.47 11.80
CA LYS A 86 8.00 7.36 12.72
C LYS A 86 7.37 8.75 12.79
N ASN A 87 6.79 9.25 11.70
CA ASN A 87 6.19 10.57 11.62
C ASN A 87 4.66 10.57 11.77
N CYS A 88 4.00 9.41 11.85
CA CYS A 88 2.57 9.28 12.13
C CYS A 88 2.25 9.47 13.61
N ILE A 89 2.65 10.63 14.15
CA ILE A 89 2.42 11.04 15.53
C ILE A 89 1.54 12.29 15.57
N PRO A 90 0.69 12.49 16.60
CA PRO A 90 -0.18 13.64 16.68
C PRO A 90 0.56 14.97 16.52
N ASN A 91 -0.08 15.93 15.85
CA ASN A 91 0.44 17.26 15.50
C ASN A 91 1.48 17.32 14.38
N ASN A 92 1.92 16.18 13.81
CA ASN A 92 2.65 16.22 12.53
C ASN A 92 1.69 16.52 11.38
N LYS A 93 2.16 17.24 10.36
CA LYS A 93 1.36 17.54 9.16
C LYS A 93 1.43 16.40 8.15
N PHE A 94 0.32 16.14 7.47
CA PHE A 94 0.29 15.21 6.34
C PHE A 94 1.19 15.69 5.18
N SER A 95 1.25 17.01 4.94
CA SER A 95 2.13 17.60 3.92
C SER A 95 3.60 17.27 4.16
N ASP A 96 4.05 17.32 5.40
CA ASP A 96 5.47 17.13 5.74
C ASP A 96 5.86 15.66 5.57
N ILE A 97 4.97 14.74 5.93
CA ILE A 97 5.13 13.30 5.66
C ILE A 97 5.21 13.07 4.14
N PHE A 98 4.37 13.75 3.34
CA PHE A 98 4.40 13.58 1.89
C PHE A 98 5.67 14.14 1.23
N GLU A 99 6.15 15.31 1.66
CA GLU A 99 7.44 15.85 1.20
C GLU A 99 8.62 14.94 1.58
N MET A 100 8.61 14.40 2.80
CA MET A 100 9.59 13.40 3.22
C MET A 100 9.54 12.14 2.34
N GLN A 101 8.36 11.64 1.97
CA GLN A 101 8.25 10.52 1.03
C GLN A 101 8.88 10.85 -0.32
N LYS A 102 8.59 12.02 -0.90
CA LYS A 102 9.18 12.45 -2.18
C LYS A 102 10.70 12.51 -2.13
N PHE A 103 11.25 13.05 -1.03
CA PHE A 103 12.68 13.10 -0.78
C PHE A 103 13.30 11.70 -0.71
N LEU A 104 12.68 10.78 0.03
CA LEU A 104 13.16 9.39 0.15
C LEU A 104 13.08 8.65 -1.18
N TYR A 105 11.99 8.78 -1.93
CA TYR A 105 11.88 8.22 -3.28
C TYR A 105 13.06 8.66 -4.16
N ASN A 106 13.41 9.95 -4.14
CA ASN A 106 14.53 10.46 -4.91
C ASN A 106 15.87 9.86 -4.45
N ASN A 107 16.14 9.87 -3.14
CA ASN A 107 17.42 9.41 -2.60
C ASN A 107 17.64 7.90 -2.73
N LEU A 108 16.55 7.13 -2.75
CA LEU A 108 16.60 5.67 -2.93
C LEU A 108 16.66 5.27 -4.42
N GLY A 109 16.75 6.23 -5.34
CA GLY A 109 16.86 5.96 -6.79
C GLY A 109 15.53 5.71 -7.49
N PHE A 110 14.40 6.03 -6.85
CA PHE A 110 13.04 5.85 -7.34
C PHE A 110 12.34 7.19 -7.62
N THR A 111 13.09 8.14 -8.20
CA THR A 111 12.59 9.49 -8.51
C THR A 111 11.28 9.42 -9.30
N ASN A 112 10.31 10.27 -8.93
CA ASN A 112 8.97 10.35 -9.52
C ASN A 112 8.06 9.10 -9.36
N GLU A 113 8.49 8.01 -8.72
CA GLU A 113 7.60 6.84 -8.50
C GLU A 113 6.35 7.21 -7.68
N TRP A 114 6.48 8.18 -6.76
CA TRP A 114 5.35 8.70 -5.98
C TRP A 114 4.23 9.32 -6.82
N LYS A 115 4.50 9.71 -8.08
CA LYS A 115 3.48 10.26 -8.99
C LYS A 115 2.60 9.18 -9.60
N LYS A 116 3.04 7.93 -9.58
CA LYS A 116 2.36 6.81 -10.26
C LYS A 116 1.21 6.22 -9.45
N HIS A 117 1.06 6.63 -8.18
CA HIS A 117 0.00 6.19 -7.28
C HIS A 117 -0.14 7.16 -6.10
N PHE A 118 -1.26 7.14 -5.38
CA PHE A 118 -1.34 7.86 -4.11
C PHE A 118 -0.45 7.19 -3.05
N GLN A 119 0.00 7.98 -2.08
CA GLN A 119 1.04 7.57 -1.12
C GLN A 119 0.48 7.18 0.25
N GLY A 120 -0.69 6.58 0.26
CA GLY A 120 -1.45 6.32 1.48
C GLY A 120 -2.25 7.52 1.99
N GLY A 121 -2.82 7.37 3.18
CA GLY A 121 -3.66 8.37 3.82
C GLY A 121 -4.53 7.79 4.93
N LEU A 122 -5.61 8.50 5.26
CA LEU A 122 -6.56 8.01 6.24
C LEU A 122 -7.31 6.78 5.69
N THR A 123 -7.73 5.89 6.58
CA THR A 123 -8.68 4.80 6.29
C THR A 123 -9.65 4.66 7.46
N GLY A 124 -10.56 3.70 7.41
CA GLY A 124 -11.57 3.43 8.44
C GLY A 124 -12.90 3.11 7.78
N TYR A 125 -13.92 3.96 7.93
CA TYR A 125 -15.21 3.77 7.26
C TYR A 125 -15.19 4.06 5.75
N PHE A 126 -14.06 4.53 5.23
CA PHE A 126 -13.73 4.63 3.82
C PHE A 126 -12.43 3.86 3.54
N ILE A 127 -12.24 3.42 2.30
CA ILE A 127 -11.09 2.58 1.93
C ILE A 127 -9.77 3.37 2.09
N ASN A 128 -9.70 4.57 1.52
CA ASN A 128 -8.52 5.43 1.60
C ASN A 128 -8.89 6.88 1.28
N ASP A 129 -8.41 7.84 2.07
CA ASP A 129 -8.46 9.27 1.78
C ASP A 129 -7.02 9.82 1.68
N PRO A 130 -6.49 9.96 0.45
CA PRO A 130 -5.16 10.53 0.23
C PRO A 130 -5.18 12.06 0.18
N THR A 131 -6.35 12.72 0.26
CA THR A 131 -6.40 14.17 -0.01
C THR A 131 -5.73 15.02 1.07
N LYS A 132 -5.49 14.45 2.25
CA LYS A 132 -4.96 15.17 3.42
C LYS A 132 -3.57 15.76 3.23
N TYR A 133 -2.72 15.18 2.38
CA TYR A 133 -1.41 15.81 2.12
C TYR A 133 -1.50 17.09 1.28
N ASN A 134 -2.65 17.37 0.64
CA ASN A 134 -2.89 18.63 -0.09
C ASN A 134 -3.47 19.74 0.82
N ASP A 135 -3.88 19.39 2.03
CA ASP A 135 -4.44 20.31 3.02
C ASP A 135 -3.34 20.74 3.99
N LYS A 136 -2.97 22.02 3.94
CA LYS A 136 -1.87 22.59 4.75
C LYS A 136 -2.18 22.63 6.25
N ASP A 137 -3.46 22.51 6.59
CA ASP A 137 -3.99 22.53 7.96
C ASP A 137 -4.44 21.12 8.41
N ALA A 138 -4.14 20.09 7.62
CA ALA A 138 -4.34 18.70 8.01
C ALA A 138 -3.17 18.19 8.86
N PHE A 139 -3.49 17.88 10.12
CA PHE A 139 -2.58 17.26 11.08
C PHE A 139 -3.02 15.84 11.42
N ILE A 140 -2.03 14.99 11.72
CA ILE A 140 -2.24 13.70 12.36
C ILE A 140 -2.89 13.93 13.73
N LYS A 141 -3.94 13.16 14.02
CA LYS A 141 -4.70 13.20 15.28
C LYS A 141 -4.68 11.83 15.95
N LYS A 142 -4.85 11.82 17.27
CA LYS A 142 -5.02 10.57 18.03
C LYS A 142 -6.22 9.79 17.49
N ASN A 143 -6.13 8.45 17.55
CA ASN A 143 -7.19 7.52 17.18
C ASN A 143 -7.63 7.59 15.69
N GLN A 144 -6.76 8.11 14.81
CA GLN A 144 -6.93 7.94 13.37
C GLN A 144 -6.36 6.60 12.91
N THR A 145 -7.00 6.03 11.88
CA THR A 145 -6.53 4.84 11.18
C THR A 145 -5.94 5.23 9.83
N PHE A 146 -4.88 4.55 9.44
CA PHE A 146 -4.13 4.87 8.22
C PHE A 146 -3.96 3.64 7.33
N ASN A 147 -3.82 3.89 6.04
CA ASN A 147 -3.34 2.95 5.05
C ASN A 147 -2.12 3.60 4.38
N TRP A 148 -0.94 3.02 4.57
CA TRP A 148 0.33 3.49 4.02
C TRP A 148 0.90 2.46 3.05
#